data_AF-A0A2D4VGA1-F1
#
_entry.id   AF-A0A2D4VGA1-F1
#
_cell.length_a   1.000
_cell.length_b   1.000
_cell.length_c   1.000
_cell.angle_alpha   90.00
_cell.angle_beta   90.00
_cell.angle_gamma   90.00
#
_symmetry.space_group_name_H-M   'P 1'
#
loop_
_entity.id
_entity.type
_entity.pdbx_description
1 polymer ?
#
loop_
_entity_poly.entity_id
_entity_poly.type
_entity_poly.pdbx_seq_one_letter_code
_entity_poly.pdbx_strand_id
1 'polypeptide(L)'
;MTGWRILILLLGIAFGILIAYVMVTGVPAGPALDFLTGDGWGVVTLVDVYLGFLIAASIIFIVEENKLVAAAWALPIFILGNVVTALWFALRIGKLIARRT
;
A
#
# COMPACT_ATOMS: atom_id res chain seq x y z
N MET A 1 -21.27 4.11 5.45
CA MET A 1 -20.21 3.19 4.98
C MET A 1 -19.61 3.60 3.63
N THR A 2 -20.39 4.14 2.69
CA THR A 2 -19.95 4.47 1.33
C THR A 2 -18.90 5.59 1.25
N GLY A 3 -18.98 6.62 2.11
CA GLY A 3 -18.04 7.76 2.09
C GLY A 3 -16.57 7.37 2.32
N TRP A 4 -16.29 6.62 3.39
CA TRP A 4 -14.94 6.11 3.68
C TRP A 4 -14.39 5.22 2.56
N ARG A 5 -15.24 4.36 2.01
CA ARG A 5 -14.86 3.51 0.88
C ARG A 5 -14.48 4.33 -0.36
N ILE A 6 -15.26 5.36 -0.70
CA ILE A 6 -14.96 6.26 -1.83
C ILE A 6 -13.64 6.97 -1.60
N LEU A 7 -13.42 7.56 -0.41
CA LEU A 7 -12.17 8.24 -0.09
C LEU A 7 -10.96 7.32 -0.26
N ILE A 8 -11.02 6.09 0.28
CA ILE A 8 -9.92 5.12 0.16
C ILE A 8 -9.67 4.74 -1.30
N LEU A 9 -10.72 4.56 -2.11
CA LEU A 9 -10.58 4.28 -3.53
C LEU A 9 -9.93 5.45 -4.29
N LEU A 10 -10.31 6.69 -3.99
CA LEU A 10 -9.69 7.87 -4.58
C LEU A 10 -8.20 7.96 -4.25
N LEU A 11 -7.82 7.68 -3.00
CA LEU A 11 -6.41 7.61 -2.59
C LEU A 11 -5.66 6.49 -3.31
N GLY A 12 -6.27 5.30 -3.43
CA GLY A 12 -5.70 4.18 -4.17
C GLY A 12 -5.49 4.50 -5.66
N ILE A 13 -6.45 5.19 -6.29
CA ILE A 13 -6.34 5.67 -7.67
C ILE A 13 -5.22 6.69 -7.79
N ALA A 14 -5.11 7.64 -6.85
CA ALA A 14 -4.03 8.62 -6.84
C ALA A 14 -2.65 7.94 -6.78
N PHE A 15 -2.46 6.93 -5.92
CA PHE A 15 -1.22 6.14 -5.90
C PHE A 15 -0.96 5.43 -7.24
N GLY A 16 -2.01 4.83 -7.84
CA GLY A 16 -1.89 4.17 -9.15
C GLY A 16 -1.49 5.12 -10.27
N ILE A 17 -2.03 6.35 -10.26
CA ILE A 17 -1.67 7.41 -11.23
C ILE A 17 -0.20 7.80 -11.07
N LEU A 18 0.30 7.95 -9.84
CA LEU A 18 1.71 8.28 -9.59
C LEU A 18 2.66 7.19 -10.10
N ILE A 19 2.30 5.91 -9.91
CA ILE A 19 3.08 4.78 -10.46
C ILE A 19 3.06 4.83 -11.99
N ALA A 20 1.87 4.98 -12.60
CA ALA A 20 1.73 5.06 -14.05
C ALA A 20 2.51 6.24 -14.65
N TYR A 21 2.51 7.39 -13.97
CA TYR A 21 3.25 8.57 -14.38
C TYR A 21 4.77 8.30 -14.48
N VAL A 22 5.36 7.65 -13.48
CA VAL A 22 6.79 7.29 -13.50
C VAL A 22 7.09 6.27 -14.60
N MET A 23 6.19 5.29 -14.80
CA MET A 23 6.35 4.28 -15.86
C MET A 23 6.31 4.88 -17.27
N VAL A 24 5.47 5.90 -17.50
CA VAL A 24 5.34 6.57 -18.81
C VAL A 24 6.47 7.57 -19.06
N THR A 25 6.92 8.28 -18.02
CA THR A 25 8.03 9.24 -18.13
C THR A 25 9.40 8.56 -18.26
N GLY A 26 9.47 7.25 -18.01
CA GLY A 26 10.66 6.45 -18.23
C GLY A 26 11.79 6.75 -17.26
N VAL A 27 11.50 7.37 -16.11
CA VAL A 27 12.49 7.62 -15.07
C VAL A 27 12.95 6.28 -14.51
N PRO A 28 14.22 5.89 -14.69
CA PRO A 28 14.70 4.59 -14.27
C PRO A 28 14.72 4.46 -12.75
N ALA A 29 14.32 3.30 -12.24
CA ALA A 29 14.28 3.02 -10.80
C ALA A 29 15.68 3.01 -10.14
N GLY A 30 16.73 2.66 -10.89
CA GLY A 30 18.11 2.58 -10.38
C GLY A 30 18.61 3.91 -9.83
N PRO A 31 18.68 4.99 -10.63
CA PRO A 31 19.10 6.31 -10.16
C PRO A 31 18.23 6.87 -9.03
N ALA A 32 16.93 6.53 -9.01
CA ALA A 32 16.04 6.90 -7.91
C ALA A 32 16.42 6.17 -6.60
N LEU A 33 16.78 4.89 -6.70
CA LEU A 33 17.26 4.10 -5.56
C LEU A 33 18.63 4.59 -5.07
N ASP A 34 19.54 4.93 -5.99
CA ASP A 34 20.85 5.49 -5.66
C ASP A 34 20.69 6.84 -4.93
N PHE A 35 19.78 7.69 -5.39
CA PHE A 35 19.44 8.94 -4.71
C PHE A 35 18.88 8.69 -3.29
N LEU A 36 17.93 7.76 -3.14
CA LEU A 36 17.34 7.45 -1.84
C LEU A 36 18.33 6.78 -0.88
N THR A 37 19.26 5.98 -1.37
CA THR A 37 20.23 5.26 -0.52
C THR A 37 21.50 6.07 -0.26
N GLY A 38 21.80 7.06 -1.11
CA GLY A 38 22.94 7.96 -0.96
C GLY A 38 22.73 9.12 0.03
N ASP A 39 21.48 9.40 0.42
CA ASP A 39 21.12 10.44 1.37
C ASP A 39 20.45 9.86 2.64
N GLY A 40 20.79 10.41 3.80
CA GLY A 40 20.28 9.90 5.09
C GLY A 40 18.75 9.98 5.21
N TRP A 41 18.13 11.05 4.71
CA TRP A 41 16.66 11.16 4.70
C TRP A 41 16.02 10.25 3.65
N GLY A 42 16.70 10.00 2.55
CA GLY A 42 16.27 9.00 1.58
C GLY A 42 16.17 7.60 2.19
N VAL A 43 17.15 7.19 3.00
CA VAL A 43 17.13 5.91 3.71
C VAL A 43 16.00 5.87 4.73
N VAL A 44 15.81 6.94 5.50
CA VAL A 44 14.68 7.04 6.45
C VAL A 44 13.34 6.90 5.73
N THR A 45 13.19 7.54 4.56
CA THR A 45 11.97 7.45 3.75
C THR A 45 11.70 6.03 3.24
N LEU A 46 12.74 5.33 2.79
CA LEU A 46 12.64 3.93 2.39
C LEU A 46 12.26 3.03 3.57
N VAL A 47 12.92 3.18 4.71
CA VAL A 47 12.63 2.37 5.90
C VAL A 47 11.21 2.64 6.39
N ASP A 48 10.79 3.92 6.46
CA ASP A 48 9.44 4.32 6.87
C ASP A 48 8.37 3.64 6.00
N VAL A 49 8.50 3.72 4.67
CA VAL A 49 7.50 3.15 3.77
C VAL A 49 7.41 1.63 3.88
N TYR A 50 8.55 0.92 3.97
CA TYR A 50 8.57 -0.54 4.09
C TYR A 50 8.11 -1.04 5.47
N LEU A 51 8.38 -0.29 6.55
CA LEU A 51 7.78 -0.58 7.86
C LEU A 51 6.26 -0.39 7.82
N GLY A 52 5.78 0.66 7.16
CA GLY A 52 4.35 0.85 6.90
C GLY A 52 3.72 -0.32 6.15
N PHE A 53 4.40 -0.85 5.12
CA PHE A 53 3.97 -2.03 4.38
C PHE A 53 3.91 -3.29 5.26
N LEU A 54 4.93 -3.50 6.10
CA LEU A 54 4.96 -4.63 7.03
C LEU A 54 3.83 -4.56 8.06
N ILE A 55 3.54 -3.36 8.58
CA ILE A 55 2.41 -3.13 9.49
C ILE A 55 1.09 -3.46 8.79
N ALA A 56 0.88 -2.95 7.57
CA ALA A 56 -0.33 -3.23 6.79
C ALA A 56 -0.49 -4.72 6.48
N ALA A 57 0.56 -5.38 6.01
CA ALA A 57 0.59 -6.82 5.76
C ALA A 57 0.24 -7.62 7.03
N SER A 58 0.80 -7.25 8.18
CA SER A 58 0.52 -7.90 9.46
C SER A 58 -0.96 -7.78 9.85
N ILE A 59 -1.56 -6.60 9.66
CA ILE A 59 -3.00 -6.39 9.91
C ILE A 59 -3.85 -7.27 8.98
N ILE A 60 -3.49 -7.39 7.70
CA ILE A 60 -4.18 -8.26 6.75
C ILE A 60 -4.13 -9.72 7.22
N PHE A 61 -2.97 -10.20 7.68
CA PHE A 61 -2.82 -11.55 8.23
C PHE A 61 -3.62 -11.79 9.51
N ILE A 62 -3.85 -10.75 10.32
CA ILE A 62 -4.68 -10.83 11.51
C ILE A 62 -6.17 -10.84 11.14
N VAL A 63 -6.59 -10.01 10.19
CA VAL A 63 -8.00 -9.81 9.84
C VAL A 63 -8.56 -10.91 8.94
N GLU A 64 -7.77 -11.40 7.99
CA GLU A 64 -8.19 -12.44 7.05
C GLU A 64 -8.10 -13.83 7.72
N GLU A 65 -9.24 -14.53 7.74
CA GLU A 65 -9.35 -15.87 8.30
C GLU A 65 -8.56 -16.88 7.45
N ASN A 66 -8.66 -16.76 6.13
CA ASN A 66 -7.91 -17.59 5.19
C ASN A 66 -6.50 -17.01 4.95
N LYS A 67 -5.46 -17.75 5.37
CA LYS A 67 -4.05 -17.31 5.25
C LYS A 67 -3.53 -17.24 3.82
N LEU A 68 -4.11 -18.01 2.89
CA LEU A 68 -3.78 -17.89 1.47
C LEU A 68 -4.33 -16.58 0.89
N VAL A 69 -5.56 -16.20 1.28
CA VAL A 69 -6.13 -14.90 0.91
C VAL A 69 -5.31 -13.77 1.53
N ALA A 70 -4.92 -13.91 2.80
CA ALA A 70 -4.04 -12.95 3.46
C ALA A 70 -2.72 -12.75 2.67
N ALA A 71 -2.04 -13.85 2.32
CA ALA A 71 -0.80 -13.81 1.55
C ALA A 71 -1.00 -13.17 0.16
N ALA A 72 -2.09 -13.52 -0.54
CA ALA A 72 -2.43 -12.96 -1.85
C ALA A 72 -2.64 -11.43 -1.81
N TRP A 73 -3.05 -10.88 -0.67
CA TRP A 73 -3.16 -9.43 -0.46
C TRP A 73 -1.88 -8.80 0.09
N ALA A 74 -1.18 -9.48 0.99
CA ALA A 74 -0.03 -8.93 1.70
C ALA A 74 1.25 -8.90 0.84
N LEU A 75 1.53 -9.95 0.07
CA LEU A 75 2.77 -10.04 -0.72
C LEU A 75 2.87 -8.93 -1.78
N PRO A 76 1.81 -8.59 -2.55
CA PRO A 76 1.89 -7.53 -3.53
C PRO A 76 2.13 -6.13 -2.95
N ILE A 77 1.91 -5.90 -1.65
CA ILE A 77 2.16 -4.59 -1.01
C ILE A 77 3.64 -4.23 -1.08
N PHE A 78 4.56 -5.19 -1.02
CA PHE A 78 6.00 -4.91 -1.08
C PHE A 78 6.48 -4.48 -2.47
N ILE A 79 5.61 -4.54 -3.49
CA ILE A 79 5.92 -4.17 -4.87
C ILE A 79 5.04 -2.98 -5.31
N LEU A 80 3.73 -3.09 -5.09
CA LEU A 80 2.72 -2.11 -5.51
C LEU A 80 2.32 -1.13 -4.40
N GLY A 81 2.86 -1.32 -3.20
CA GLY A 81 2.69 -0.42 -2.07
C GLY A 81 1.24 -0.16 -1.71
N ASN A 82 0.96 1.12 -1.48
CA ASN A 82 -0.32 1.59 -0.94
C ASN A 82 -1.50 1.41 -1.90
N VAL A 83 -1.28 1.13 -3.18
CA VAL A 83 -2.39 0.80 -4.11
C VAL A 83 -3.13 -0.45 -3.64
N VAL A 84 -2.38 -1.50 -3.31
CA VAL A 84 -2.93 -2.78 -2.86
C VAL A 84 -3.53 -2.64 -1.47
N THR A 85 -2.84 -1.93 -0.58
CA THR A 85 -3.33 -1.62 0.78
C THR A 85 -4.67 -0.89 0.72
N ALA A 86 -4.78 0.16 -0.11
CA ALA A 86 -6.02 0.92 -0.27
C ALA A 86 -7.15 0.05 -0.84
N LEU A 87 -6.88 -0.76 -1.87
CA LEU A 87 -7.88 -1.66 -2.42
C LEU A 87 -8.37 -2.67 -1.38
N TRP A 88 -7.46 -3.25 -0.58
CA TRP A 88 -7.84 -4.15 0.50
C TRP A 88 -8.76 -3.44 1.51
N PHE A 89 -8.36 -2.27 2.01
CA PHE A 89 -9.18 -1.50 2.93
C PHE A 89 -10.54 -1.14 2.33
N ALA A 90 -10.61 -0.67 1.08
CA ALA A 90 -11.88 -0.33 0.43
C ALA A 90 -12.87 -1.50 0.38
N LEU A 91 -12.36 -2.73 0.23
CA LEU A 91 -13.18 -3.95 0.21
C LEU A 91 -13.59 -4.42 1.62
N ARG A 92 -12.80 -4.11 2.66
CA ARG A 92 -13.01 -4.63 4.03
C ARG A 92 -13.56 -3.59 5.00
N ILE A 93 -13.53 -2.30 4.66
CA ILE A 93 -13.88 -1.20 5.57
C ILE A 93 -15.30 -1.34 6.15
N GLY A 94 -16.25 -1.85 5.37
CA GLY A 94 -17.60 -2.13 5.86
C GLY A 94 -17.63 -3.17 6.98
N LYS A 95 -16.91 -4.28 6.82
CA LYS A 95 -16.79 -5.34 7.84
C LYS A 95 -16.02 -4.86 9.07
N LEU A 96 -14.94 -4.10 8.86
CA LEU A 96 -14.11 -3.56 9.95
C LEU A 96 -14.89 -2.57 10.83
N ILE A 97 -15.71 -1.71 10.23
CA ILE A 97 -16.57 -0.78 10.98
C ILE A 97 -17.70 -1.53 11.69
N ALA A 98 -18.33 -2.51 11.03
CA ALA A 98 -19.44 -3.26 11.60
C ALA A 98 -19.05 -4.12 12.81
N ARG A 99 -17.78 -4.56 12.93
CA ARG A 99 -17.26 -5.27 14.11
C ARG A 99 -17.11 -4.38 15.36
N ARG A 100 -17.42 -3.08 15.27
CA ARG A 100 -17.27 -2.10 16.37
C ARG A 100 -18.56 -1.87 17.18
N THR A 101 -19.68 -2.44 16.76
CA THR A 101 -21.02 -2.36 17.40
C THR A 101 -21.49 -3.73 17.83
#